data_AF-A0A013WDJ9-F1
#
_entry.id   AF-A0A013WDJ9-F1
#
_cell.length_a   1.000
_cell.length_b   1.000
_cell.length_c   1.000
_cell.angle_alpha   90.00
_cell.angle_beta   90.00
_cell.angle_gamma   90.00
#
_symmetry.space_group_name_H-M   'P 1'
#
loop_
_entity.id
_entity.type
_entity.pdbx_description
1 polymer ?
#
loop_
_entity_poly.entity_id
_entity_poly.type
_entity_poly.pdbx_seq_one_letter_code
_entity_poly.pdbx_strand_id
1 'polypeptide(L)'
;MSKSARHKLMQALLRGSTHYGTDVRLNHVEDELSELGSVDRAKPVRRQRLLKVIHAARAIDTTLGVILDSNGLVPQHGIGNRLAQLKSLPPATRGYMDHPTMVSYRSSVASVRNKYAHTAGAFPTATHEVDSFVSEVHACMALIL
;
A
#
# COMPACT_ATOMS: atom_id res chain seq x y z
N MET A 1 -19.79 -8.50 0.41
CA MET A 1 -18.62 -8.87 1.23
C MET A 1 -18.40 -7.79 2.29
N SER A 2 -18.25 -8.16 3.57
CA SER A 2 -18.09 -7.20 4.67
C SER A 2 -16.79 -6.40 4.54
N LYS A 3 -16.90 -5.08 4.76
CA LYS A 3 -15.84 -4.05 4.66
C LYS A 3 -14.61 -4.30 5.56
N SER A 4 -14.72 -5.24 6.51
CA SER A 4 -13.66 -5.70 7.42
C SER A 4 -12.72 -6.78 6.80
N ALA A 5 -13.01 -7.31 5.61
CA ALA A 5 -12.24 -8.43 5.07
C ALA A 5 -10.93 -8.05 4.34
N ARG A 6 -10.78 -6.81 3.84
CA ARG A 6 -9.71 -6.50 2.87
C ARG A 6 -8.31 -6.49 3.49
N HIS A 7 -8.15 -5.99 4.72
CA HIS A 7 -6.86 -6.03 5.40
C HIS A 7 -6.40 -7.48 5.63
N LYS A 8 -7.33 -8.41 5.88
CA LYS A 8 -7.03 -9.85 5.98
C LYS A 8 -6.58 -10.46 4.66
N LEU A 9 -7.16 -10.02 3.54
CA LEU A 9 -6.71 -10.42 2.21
C LEU A 9 -5.28 -9.92 1.94
N MET A 10 -5.00 -8.65 2.26
CA MET A 10 -3.63 -8.11 2.16
C MET A 10 -2.63 -8.90 3.04
N GLN A 11 -3.02 -9.25 4.27
CA GLN A 11 -2.20 -10.09 5.15
C GLN A 11 -1.97 -11.48 4.56
N ALA A 12 -3.00 -12.09 3.94
CA ALA A 12 -2.87 -13.37 3.29
C ALA A 12 -1.93 -13.31 2.07
N LEU A 13 -1.99 -12.23 1.26
CA LEU A 13 -1.04 -12.00 0.17
C LEU A 13 0.39 -11.91 0.68
N LEU A 14 0.60 -11.16 1.77
CA LEU A 14 1.91 -10.98 2.38
C LEU A 14 2.50 -12.31 2.86
N ARG A 15 1.72 -13.08 3.63
CA ARG A 15 2.11 -14.39 4.16
C ARG A 15 2.33 -15.42 3.06
N GLY A 16 1.57 -15.32 1.97
CA GLY A 16 1.72 -16.17 0.79
C GLY A 16 2.92 -15.82 -0.09
N SER A 17 3.55 -14.66 0.13
CA SER A 17 4.71 -14.22 -0.66
C SER A 17 6.01 -14.83 -0.13
N THR A 18 6.25 -16.09 -0.49
CA THR A 18 7.48 -16.82 -0.11
C THR A 18 8.75 -16.17 -0.64
N HIS A 19 8.66 -15.36 -1.69
CA HIS A 19 9.81 -14.70 -2.32
C HIS A 19 10.39 -13.56 -1.47
N TYR A 20 9.54 -12.88 -0.68
CA TYR A 20 9.94 -11.76 0.17
C TYR A 20 9.79 -12.06 1.67
N GLY A 21 9.21 -13.21 2.03
CA GLY A 21 8.72 -13.55 3.37
C GLY A 21 9.75 -13.59 4.49
N THR A 22 11.05 -13.57 4.20
CA THR A 22 12.11 -13.53 5.24
C THR A 22 12.49 -12.12 5.67
N ASP A 23 12.03 -11.08 4.98
CA ASP A 23 12.35 -9.70 5.34
C ASP A 23 11.56 -9.26 6.59
N VAL A 24 12.27 -8.93 7.66
CA VAL A 24 11.69 -8.52 8.95
C VAL A 24 10.76 -7.31 8.85
N ARG A 25 10.91 -6.46 7.82
CA ARG A 25 10.05 -5.30 7.60
C ARG A 25 8.64 -5.70 7.19
N LEU A 26 8.43 -6.93 6.71
CA LEU A 26 7.09 -7.44 6.44
C LEU A 26 6.29 -7.67 7.71
N ASN A 27 6.94 -7.89 8.87
CA ASN A 27 6.23 -7.90 10.15
C ASN A 27 5.59 -6.53 10.44
N HIS A 28 6.30 -5.43 10.14
CA HIS A 28 5.73 -4.09 10.28
C HIS A 28 4.58 -3.84 9.30
N VAL A 29 4.62 -4.47 8.12
CA VAL A 29 3.47 -4.45 7.19
C VAL A 29 2.28 -5.19 7.80
N GLU A 30 2.49 -6.35 8.44
CA GLU A 30 1.41 -7.05 9.15
C GLU A 30 0.79 -6.22 10.27
N ASP A 31 1.62 -5.49 11.04
CA ASP A 31 1.18 -4.60 12.10
C ASP A 31 0.31 -3.47 11.53
N GLU A 32 0.78 -2.79 10.48
CA GLU A 32 0.04 -1.72 9.80
C GLU A 32 -1.31 -2.24 9.22
N LEU A 33 -1.34 -3.46 8.68
CA LEU A 33 -2.58 -4.08 8.20
C LEU A 33 -3.51 -4.51 9.35
N SER A 34 -2.98 -4.86 10.50
CA SER A 34 -3.77 -5.14 11.70
C SER A 34 -4.41 -3.86 12.23
N GLU A 35 -3.65 -2.75 12.26
CA GLU A 35 -4.18 -1.44 12.62
C GLU A 35 -5.22 -0.93 11.62
N LEU A 36 -5.02 -1.16 10.33
CA LEU A 36 -6.04 -0.85 9.32
C LEU A 36 -7.42 -1.49 9.64
N GLY A 37 -7.43 -2.70 10.19
CA GLY A 37 -8.64 -3.38 10.67
C GLY A 37 -9.14 -2.90 12.03
N SER A 38 -8.25 -2.43 12.91
CA SER A 38 -8.57 -1.97 14.27
C SER A 38 -9.23 -0.58 14.30
N VAL A 39 -8.89 0.26 13.32
CA VAL A 39 -9.27 1.68 13.24
C VAL A 39 -10.77 1.92 13.15
N ASP A 40 -11.58 0.88 12.91
CA ASP A 40 -13.04 0.99 12.85
C ASP A 40 -13.69 1.60 14.10
N ARG A 41 -13.01 1.56 15.24
CA ARG A 41 -13.48 2.12 16.52
C ARG A 41 -13.01 3.56 16.78
N ALA A 42 -12.14 4.11 15.94
CA ALA A 42 -11.55 5.42 16.16
C ALA A 42 -12.59 6.54 16.01
N LYS A 43 -12.51 7.55 16.88
CA LYS A 43 -13.28 8.80 16.80
C LYS A 43 -12.34 10.00 16.76
N PRO A 44 -12.71 11.11 16.09
CA PRO A 44 -13.89 11.28 15.25
C PRO A 44 -13.77 10.56 13.89
N VAL A 45 -14.88 10.39 13.15
CA VAL A 45 -14.95 9.66 11.86
C VAL A 45 -13.93 10.18 10.84
N ARG A 46 -13.68 11.49 10.79
CA ARG A 46 -12.64 12.06 9.90
C ARG A 46 -11.23 11.53 10.20
N ARG A 47 -10.92 11.31 11.49
CA ARG A 47 -9.63 10.76 11.95
C ARG A 47 -9.55 9.27 11.63
N GLN A 48 -10.63 8.53 11.87
CA GLN A 48 -10.75 7.13 11.46
C GLN A 48 -10.42 6.95 9.97
N ARG A 49 -11.05 7.76 9.10
CA ARG A 49 -10.82 7.71 7.66
C ARG A 49 -9.38 8.01 7.27
N LEU A 50 -8.79 9.05 7.87
CA LEU A 50 -7.39 9.38 7.63
C LEU A 50 -6.46 8.25 8.08
N LEU A 51 -6.67 7.68 9.27
CA LEU A 51 -5.86 6.58 9.78
C LEU A 51 -5.89 5.37 8.82
N LYS A 52 -7.06 5.01 8.28
CA LYS A 52 -7.15 3.95 7.26
C LYS A 52 -6.27 4.22 6.04
N VAL A 53 -6.28 5.46 5.54
CA VAL A 53 -5.40 5.86 4.42
C VAL A 53 -3.93 5.74 4.82
N ILE A 54 -3.56 6.21 6.01
CA ILE A 54 -2.17 6.18 6.50
C ILE A 54 -1.66 4.75 6.66
N HIS A 55 -2.41 3.87 7.33
CA HIS A 55 -2.00 2.49 7.54
C HIS A 55 -1.86 1.72 6.22
N ALA A 56 -2.84 1.84 5.32
CA ALA A 56 -2.74 1.23 3.99
C ALA A 56 -1.58 1.80 3.16
N ALA A 57 -1.34 3.11 3.23
CA ALA A 57 -0.22 3.78 2.56
C ALA A 57 1.15 3.31 3.07
N ARG A 58 1.31 3.16 4.39
CA ARG A 58 2.55 2.65 4.99
C ARG A 58 2.80 1.20 4.63
N ALA A 59 1.75 0.38 4.65
CA ALA A 59 1.83 -1.02 4.24
C ALA A 59 2.39 -1.15 2.81
N ILE A 60 1.82 -0.43 1.84
CA ILE A 60 2.32 -0.49 0.44
C ILE A 60 3.69 0.17 0.28
N ASP A 61 3.97 1.28 0.96
CA ASP A 61 5.27 1.97 0.84
C ASP A 61 6.41 1.06 1.31
N THR A 62 6.25 0.41 2.47
CA THR A 62 7.20 -0.57 2.99
C THR A 62 7.30 -1.80 2.08
N THR A 63 6.17 -2.32 1.61
CA THR A 63 6.15 -3.48 0.68
C THR A 63 6.96 -3.20 -0.58
N LEU A 64 6.75 -2.03 -1.21
CA LEU A 64 7.51 -1.61 -2.38
C LEU A 64 9.01 -1.49 -2.10
N GLY A 65 9.37 -0.97 -0.92
CA GLY A 65 10.77 -0.90 -0.49
C GLY A 65 11.41 -2.29 -0.40
N VAL A 66 10.72 -3.24 0.23
CA VAL A 66 11.19 -4.63 0.37
C VAL A 66 11.38 -5.29 -1.00
N ILE A 67 10.43 -5.14 -1.92
CA ILE A 67 10.51 -5.72 -3.27
C ILE A 67 11.70 -5.17 -4.05
N LEU A 68 11.94 -3.86 -3.97
CA LEU A 68 13.07 -3.24 -4.65
C LEU A 68 14.40 -3.71 -4.06
N ASP A 69 14.51 -3.72 -2.73
CA ASP A 69 15.71 -4.17 -2.02
C ASP A 69 16.04 -5.65 -2.31
N SER A 70 15.03 -6.54 -2.29
CA SER A 70 15.22 -7.96 -2.58
C SER A 70 15.68 -8.22 -4.01
N ASN A 71 15.40 -7.28 -4.93
CA ASN A 71 15.85 -7.32 -6.31
C ASN A 71 17.16 -6.52 -6.53
N GLY A 72 17.87 -6.14 -5.46
CA GLY A 72 19.16 -5.47 -5.53
C GLY A 72 19.09 -4.00 -5.93
N LEU A 73 17.90 -3.38 -5.89
CA LEU A 73 17.72 -1.96 -6.17
C LEU A 73 17.66 -1.16 -4.87
N VAL A 74 18.31 0.00 -4.84
CA VAL A 74 18.17 0.95 -3.73
C VAL A 74 16.82 1.70 -3.86
N PRO A 75 15.88 1.56 -2.91
CA PRO A 75 14.55 2.14 -3.02
C PRO A 75 14.63 3.66 -2.89
N GLN A 76 14.09 4.37 -3.89
CA GLN A 76 13.93 5.81 -3.83
C GLN A 76 12.85 6.19 -2.82
N HIS A 77 12.91 7.42 -2.34
CA HIS A 77 11.94 7.89 -1.36
C HIS A 77 10.57 8.13 -1.99
N GLY A 78 9.54 7.57 -1.34
CA GLY A 78 8.13 7.77 -1.68
C GLY A 78 7.55 6.77 -2.68
N ILE A 79 6.31 6.36 -2.42
CA ILE A 79 5.51 5.42 -3.22
C ILE A 79 5.63 5.64 -4.73
N GLY A 80 5.44 6.87 -5.22
CA GLY A 80 5.47 7.15 -6.67
C GLY A 80 6.82 6.86 -7.34
N ASN A 81 7.92 7.13 -6.64
CA ASN A 81 9.26 6.85 -7.15
C ASN A 81 9.56 5.34 -7.08
N ARG A 82 9.17 4.68 -5.99
CA ARG A 82 9.32 3.22 -5.86
C ARG A 82 8.53 2.47 -6.94
N LEU A 83 7.29 2.87 -7.21
CA LEU A 83 6.49 2.34 -8.31
C LEU A 83 7.20 2.53 -9.66
N ALA A 84 7.81 3.71 -9.89
CA ALA A 84 8.55 3.98 -11.12
C ALA A 84 9.82 3.13 -11.27
N GLN A 85 10.40 2.62 -10.17
CA GLN A 85 11.54 1.70 -10.20
C GLN A 85 11.13 0.27 -10.55
N LEU A 86 9.90 -0.16 -10.29
CA LEU A 86 9.46 -1.53 -10.62
C LEU A 86 9.54 -1.84 -12.13
N LYS A 87 9.43 -0.82 -12.99
CA LYS A 87 9.57 -0.98 -14.45
C LYS A 87 11.00 -1.33 -14.89
N SER A 88 12.02 -1.08 -14.06
CA SER A 88 13.40 -1.42 -14.39
C SER A 88 13.75 -2.86 -14.05
N LEU A 89 12.86 -3.57 -13.35
CA LEU A 89 13.00 -5.00 -13.17
C LEU A 89 12.77 -5.73 -14.50
N PRO A 90 13.39 -6.90 -14.73
CA PRO A 90 13.06 -7.75 -15.88
C PRO A 90 11.57 -8.12 -15.87
N PRO A 91 10.88 -8.19 -17.03
CA PRO A 91 9.44 -8.48 -17.07
C PRO A 91 9.00 -9.80 -16.44
N ALA A 92 9.90 -10.79 -16.38
CA ALA A 92 9.65 -12.08 -15.75
C ALA A 92 9.86 -12.06 -14.23
N THR A 93 10.41 -10.98 -13.68
CA THR A 93 10.71 -10.84 -12.25
C THR A 93 9.44 -10.50 -11.49
N ARG A 94 9.23 -11.18 -10.36
CA ARG A 94 8.14 -10.85 -9.45
C ARG A 94 8.28 -9.41 -8.97
N GLY A 95 7.16 -8.68 -8.90
CA GLY A 95 7.18 -7.25 -8.60
C GLY A 95 7.45 -6.35 -9.81
N TYR A 96 7.74 -6.88 -11.00
CA TYR A 96 7.73 -6.08 -12.22
C TYR A 96 6.38 -5.41 -12.45
N MET A 97 6.43 -4.15 -12.90
CA MET A 97 5.24 -3.39 -13.24
C MET A 97 5.47 -2.62 -14.53
N ASP A 98 4.58 -2.81 -15.51
CA ASP A 98 4.64 -2.08 -16.77
C ASP A 98 4.32 -0.59 -16.59
N HIS A 99 4.63 0.20 -17.62
CA HIS A 99 4.46 1.65 -17.54
C HIS A 99 2.99 2.10 -17.35
N PRO A 100 2.00 1.59 -18.11
CA PRO A 100 0.60 1.98 -17.93
C PRO A 100 0.08 1.67 -16.53
N THR A 101 0.39 0.49 -15.99
CA THR A 101 -0.04 0.08 -14.65
C THR A 101 0.62 0.94 -13.57
N MET A 102 1.90 1.25 -13.74
CA MET A 102 2.62 2.17 -12.85
C MET A 102 1.99 3.56 -12.84
N VAL A 103 1.63 4.12 -14.01
CA VAL A 103 0.94 5.42 -14.10
C VAL A 103 -0.40 5.39 -13.36
N SER A 104 -1.16 4.30 -13.52
CA SER A 104 -2.42 4.10 -12.81
C SER A 104 -2.23 4.14 -11.29
N TYR A 105 -1.35 3.31 -10.73
CA TYR A 105 -1.12 3.28 -9.28
C TYR A 105 -0.43 4.52 -8.72
N ARG A 106 0.37 5.23 -9.53
CA ARG A 106 0.88 6.54 -9.14
C ARG A 106 -0.26 7.52 -8.93
N SER A 107 -1.28 7.50 -9.79
CA SER A 107 -2.47 8.32 -9.65
C SER A 107 -3.37 7.87 -8.48
N SER A 108 -3.71 6.58 -8.42
CA SER A 108 -4.69 6.07 -7.47
C SER A 108 -4.15 5.86 -6.04
N VAL A 109 -2.84 5.66 -5.88
CA VAL A 109 -2.20 5.42 -4.58
C VAL A 109 -1.30 6.58 -4.17
N ALA A 110 -0.27 6.90 -4.95
CA ALA A 110 0.75 7.86 -4.53
C ALA A 110 0.17 9.28 -4.39
N SER A 111 -0.64 9.75 -5.35
CA SER A 111 -1.27 11.06 -5.30
C SER A 111 -2.27 11.19 -4.15
N VAL A 112 -3.09 10.16 -3.91
CA VAL A 112 -4.06 10.14 -2.79
C VAL A 112 -3.35 10.19 -1.44
N ARG A 113 -2.29 9.41 -1.26
CA ARG A 113 -1.44 9.49 -0.06
C ARG A 113 -0.86 10.88 0.10
N ASN A 114 -0.28 11.45 -0.96
CA ASN A 114 0.35 12.77 -0.90
C ASN A 114 -0.64 13.87 -0.52
N LYS A 115 -1.87 13.85 -1.06
CA LYS A 115 -2.96 14.76 -0.68
C LYS A 115 -3.18 14.76 0.83
N TYR A 116 -3.32 13.58 1.43
CA TYR A 116 -3.64 13.46 2.85
C TYR A 116 -2.44 13.55 3.78
N ALA A 117 -1.22 13.30 3.29
CA ALA A 117 -0.01 13.41 4.08
C ALA A 117 0.60 14.83 4.09
N HIS A 118 0.44 15.60 3.01
CA HIS A 118 1.14 16.89 2.84
C HIS A 118 0.22 18.11 2.89
N THR A 119 -1.10 17.94 2.89
CA THR A 119 -2.05 19.06 3.00
C THR A 119 -2.62 19.13 4.41
N ALA A 120 -2.16 20.11 5.21
CA ALA A 120 -2.66 20.33 6.55
C ALA A 120 -4.17 20.58 6.55
N GLY A 121 -4.89 19.92 7.46
CA GLY A 121 -6.35 20.02 7.56
C GLY A 121 -7.13 19.20 6.52
N ALA A 122 -6.45 18.52 5.59
CA ALA A 122 -7.12 17.62 4.64
C ALA A 122 -7.51 16.30 5.31
N PHE A 123 -8.78 15.91 5.16
CA PHE A 123 -9.29 14.62 5.61
C PHE A 123 -10.15 14.00 4.50
N PRO A 124 -10.18 12.66 4.37
CA PRO A 124 -11.16 12.03 3.49
C PRO A 124 -12.58 12.34 3.97
N THR A 125 -13.40 12.85 3.05
CA THR A 125 -14.75 13.36 3.38
C THR A 125 -15.80 12.26 3.29
N ALA A 126 -15.53 11.19 2.56
CA ALA A 126 -16.45 10.09 2.35
C ALA A 126 -15.80 8.73 2.60
N THR A 127 -16.60 7.79 3.09
CA THR A 127 -16.14 6.41 3.33
C THR A 127 -15.80 5.69 2.04
N HIS A 128 -16.55 5.93 0.95
CA HIS A 128 -16.28 5.30 -0.34
C HIS A 128 -14.90 5.69 -0.90
N GLU A 129 -14.42 6.92 -0.68
CA GLU A 129 -13.10 7.36 -1.11
C GLU A 129 -11.98 6.55 -0.43
N VAL A 130 -12.12 6.33 0.88
CA VAL A 130 -11.18 5.51 1.66
C VAL A 130 -11.26 4.05 1.22
N ASP A 131 -12.47 3.52 1.04
CA ASP A 131 -12.67 2.13 0.61
C ASP A 131 -12.07 1.89 -0.78
N SER A 132 -12.20 2.85 -1.71
CA SER A 132 -11.57 2.82 -3.03
C SER A 132 -10.04 2.84 -2.90
N PHE A 133 -9.48 3.75 -2.11
CA PHE A 133 -8.02 3.81 -1.90
C PHE A 133 -7.46 2.49 -1.33
N VAL A 134 -8.10 1.91 -0.32
CA VAL A 134 -7.68 0.63 0.25
C VAL A 134 -7.84 -0.51 -0.76
N SER A 135 -8.82 -0.42 -1.67
CA SER A 135 -8.98 -1.39 -2.77
C SER A 135 -7.85 -1.30 -3.79
N GLU A 136 -7.44 -0.09 -4.15
CA GLU A 136 -6.30 0.17 -5.04
C GLU A 136 -4.98 -0.31 -4.44
N VAL A 137 -4.77 -0.06 -3.14
CA VAL A 137 -3.62 -0.61 -2.41
C VAL A 137 -3.61 -2.14 -2.45
N HIS A 138 -4.75 -2.78 -2.22
CA HIS A 138 -4.85 -4.24 -2.27
C HIS A 138 -4.54 -4.78 -3.67
N ALA A 139 -5.09 -4.16 -4.71
CA ALA A 139 -4.84 -4.55 -6.10
C ALA A 139 -3.35 -4.39 -6.46
N CYS A 140 -2.72 -3.30 -6.01
CA CYS A 140 -1.29 -3.07 -6.20
C CYS A 140 -0.46 -4.14 -5.50
N MET A 141 -0.74 -4.43 -4.21
CA MET A 141 -0.06 -5.49 -3.47
C MET A 141 -0.24 -6.85 -4.14
N ALA A 142 -1.45 -7.18 -4.60
CA ALA A 142 -1.74 -8.45 -5.27
C ALA A 142 -0.97 -8.63 -6.59
N LEU A 143 -0.64 -7.52 -7.27
CA LEU A 143 0.14 -7.56 -8.51
C LEU A 143 1.63 -7.79 -8.26
N ILE A 144 2.18 -7.24 -7.18
CA ILE A 144 3.62 -7.19 -6.94
C ILE A 144 4.14 -8.27 -5.98
N LEU A 145 3.27 -8.83 -5.12
CA LEU A 145 3.62 -9.83 -4.10
C LEU A 145 3.53 -11.26 -4.57
#